data_AF-A0A2D5QMU1-F1
#
_entry.id   AF-A0A2D5QMU1-F1
#
_cell.length_a   1.000
_cell.length_b   1.000
_cell.length_c   1.000
_cell.angle_alpha   90.00
_cell.angle_beta   90.00
_cell.angle_gamma   90.00
#
_symmetry.space_group_name_H-M   'P 1'
#
loop_
_entity.id
_entity.type
_entity.pdbx_description
1 polymer ?
#
loop_
_entity_poly.entity_id
_entity_poly.type
_entity_poly.pdbx_seq_one_letter_code
_entity_poly.pdbx_strand_id
1 'polypeptide(L)'
;MHKISFYIILLLSLLLDIKLNVNSPEYSSQLGHFKLETLKAWGQSQLEIKQQAVRNGNLYASNIRLTYEQSKAIGWLKTSTVERFCTATVISDRAVLTAKHCFYGDEDKVLPRDSDFRFAIPDDLSNENQKKDPIANPFLHEAEFPFTFEDVIPLGNLDVALILFEGQPFNRPGLQALPINVYPIEGSFKQNLMGSIVDVAGYGETLHDNESGRYFASVKLELITASYIVTNGQNEQGICEGDSGGPLLASGVNGEVTILAVVTNGDDCCVGLDQLTRVDLVAEELINLGNAYSARAGLYPKACRGLSKDFQCRGNTLHLCLEDEGEAVSVDCASEQVCAFDNDDRRFDCVSRSEIACPDIGPRGICIDDKTLLRCEYGEERRISCLDSSCGLIPNGERFACISNEASLRTCNPNNQSRLEWASEVAFDASNSCASQQSSPSMLLLFLALFILRLNKLGRKNSIINE
;
A
#
# COMPACT_ATOMS: atom_id res chain seq x y z
N MET A 1 26.77 4.31 -26.95
CA MET A 1 27.39 5.44 -27.69
C MET A 1 26.96 6.82 -27.19
N HIS A 2 25.73 7.04 -26.69
CA HIS A 2 25.24 8.38 -26.32
C HIS A 2 26.07 9.19 -25.29
N LYS A 3 26.74 8.56 -24.32
CA LYS A 3 27.55 9.31 -23.33
C LYS A 3 28.75 10.05 -23.94
N ILE A 4 29.31 9.58 -25.05
CA ILE A 4 30.48 10.21 -25.70
C ILE A 4 30.09 11.53 -26.39
N SER A 5 28.91 11.58 -27.02
CA SER A 5 28.43 12.78 -27.70
C SER A 5 28.22 13.97 -26.76
N PHE A 6 27.78 13.71 -25.52
CA PHE A 6 27.58 14.77 -24.51
C PHE A 6 28.89 15.45 -24.11
N TYR A 7 29.94 14.66 -23.81
CA TYR A 7 31.25 15.20 -23.48
C TYR A 7 31.91 15.94 -24.66
N ILE A 8 31.69 15.50 -25.91
CA ILE A 8 32.20 16.21 -27.10
C ILE A 8 31.52 17.57 -27.25
N ILE A 9 30.20 17.67 -27.02
CA ILE A 9 29.48 18.95 -27.07
C ILE A 9 29.95 19.89 -25.96
N LEU A 10 30.11 19.39 -24.73
CA LEU A 10 30.60 20.18 -23.59
C LEU A 10 32.05 20.67 -23.79
N LEU A 11 32.90 19.86 -24.41
CA LEU A 11 34.27 20.24 -24.76
C LEU A 11 34.30 21.29 -25.88
N LEU A 12 33.40 21.18 -26.87
CA LEU A 12 33.29 22.14 -27.96
C LEU A 12 32.82 23.53 -27.49
N SER A 13 31.86 23.62 -26.56
CA SER A 13 31.45 24.91 -25.99
C SER A 13 32.57 25.56 -25.17
N LEU A 14 33.27 24.80 -24.31
CA LEU A 14 34.45 25.28 -23.58
C LEU A 14 35.59 25.76 -24.51
N LEU A 15 35.80 25.10 -25.65
CA LEU A 15 36.80 25.51 -26.65
C LEU A 15 36.37 26.74 -27.48
N LEU A 16 35.06 27.03 -27.56
CA LEU A 16 34.52 28.22 -28.22
C LEU A 16 34.69 29.47 -27.35
N ASP A 17 34.45 29.39 -26.05
CA ASP A 17 34.62 30.53 -25.12
C ASP A 17 36.09 30.98 -25.02
N ILE A 18 37.06 30.06 -25.09
CA ILE A 18 38.50 30.38 -25.03
C ILE A 18 38.97 31.22 -26.24
N LYS A 19 38.22 31.22 -27.37
CA LYS A 19 38.63 31.90 -28.61
C LYS A 19 38.12 33.34 -28.80
N LEU A 20 37.28 33.86 -27.90
CA LEU A 20 36.72 35.21 -28.00
C LEU A 20 37.23 36.19 -26.93
N ASN A 21 38.53 36.13 -26.63
CA ASN A 21 39.20 37.17 -25.85
C ASN A 21 39.56 38.39 -26.74
N VAL A 22 38.54 39.17 -27.10
CA VAL A 22 38.70 40.44 -27.83
C VAL A 22 38.74 41.60 -26.85
N ASN A 23 39.94 42.10 -26.58
CA ASN A 23 40.14 43.36 -25.87
C ASN A 23 39.77 44.56 -26.77
N SER A 24 38.59 45.13 -26.57
CA SER A 24 38.22 46.45 -27.13
C SER A 24 37.40 47.26 -26.10
N PRO A 25 37.99 48.28 -25.45
CA PRO A 25 37.34 49.02 -24.37
C PRO A 25 36.49 50.20 -24.89
N GLU A 26 35.52 49.95 -25.77
CA GLU A 26 34.62 50.99 -26.28
C GLU A 26 33.35 50.36 -26.91
N TYR A 27 32.33 50.05 -26.08
CA TYR A 27 30.88 49.96 -26.44
C TYR A 27 30.05 49.52 -25.20
N SER A 28 30.00 50.36 -24.16
CA SER A 28 29.49 49.99 -22.81
C SER A 28 28.24 50.76 -22.38
N SER A 29 27.16 50.78 -23.18
CA SER A 29 25.91 51.48 -22.76
C SER A 29 24.57 51.04 -23.38
N GLN A 30 24.48 50.09 -24.33
CA GLN A 30 23.20 49.77 -25.01
C GLN A 30 22.85 48.28 -25.21
N LEU A 31 23.45 47.34 -24.47
CA LEU A 31 23.05 45.91 -24.50
C LEU A 31 22.77 45.28 -23.12
N GLY A 32 22.48 46.10 -22.11
CA GLY A 32 22.29 45.67 -20.72
C GLY A 32 20.90 45.13 -20.33
N HIS A 33 19.93 45.02 -21.25
CA HIS A 33 18.53 44.74 -20.90
C HIS A 33 17.82 43.63 -21.68
N PHE A 34 18.51 42.84 -22.53
CA PHE A 34 17.86 41.82 -23.37
C PHE A 34 18.41 40.39 -23.26
N LYS A 35 19.21 40.10 -22.21
CA LYS A 35 19.70 38.74 -21.91
C LYS A 35 19.79 38.48 -20.40
N LEU A 36 18.67 38.04 -19.80
CA LEU A 36 18.68 37.09 -18.68
C LEU A 36 17.34 36.38 -18.45
N GLU A 37 16.21 36.94 -18.91
CA GLU A 37 14.88 36.32 -18.70
C GLU A 37 14.60 35.16 -19.66
N THR A 38 15.04 35.24 -20.92
CA THR A 38 14.81 34.20 -21.95
C THR A 38 15.53 32.87 -21.71
N LEU A 39 16.50 32.80 -20.79
CA LEU A 39 17.12 31.54 -20.38
C LEU A 39 16.53 30.94 -19.10
N LYS A 40 15.73 31.68 -18.32
CA LYS A 40 14.91 31.09 -17.24
C LYS A 40 13.64 30.44 -17.78
N ALA A 41 13.08 30.95 -18.88
CA ALA A 41 11.85 30.45 -19.48
C ALA A 41 11.95 29.05 -20.15
N TRP A 42 13.15 28.49 -20.32
CA TRP A 42 13.39 27.18 -20.95
C TRP A 42 13.98 26.12 -19.99
N GLY A 43 14.12 26.46 -18.70
CA GLY A 43 14.72 25.58 -17.69
C GLY A 43 13.75 24.79 -16.82
N GLN A 44 12.47 25.19 -16.77
CA GLN A 44 11.44 24.57 -15.91
C GLN A 44 10.08 24.48 -16.62
N SER A 45 10.06 23.89 -17.82
CA SER A 45 8.91 23.09 -18.24
C SER A 45 9.18 21.62 -17.88
N GLN A 46 9.40 21.37 -16.58
CA GLN A 46 8.98 20.07 -16.04
C GLN A 46 7.48 20.00 -16.34
N LEU A 47 7.02 18.95 -17.00
CA LEU A 47 5.60 18.66 -16.91
C LEU A 47 5.34 18.43 -15.43
N GLU A 48 4.40 19.17 -14.83
CA GLU A 48 3.72 18.69 -13.64
C GLU A 48 3.04 17.38 -14.05
N ILE A 49 3.71 16.27 -13.74
CA ILE A 49 3.11 14.95 -13.79
C ILE A 49 2.20 14.92 -12.57
N LYS A 50 0.96 15.36 -12.76
CA LYS A 50 -0.10 15.23 -11.75
C LYS A 50 -0.11 13.81 -11.22
N GLN A 51 0.05 13.67 -9.92
CA GLN A 51 0.27 12.38 -9.26
C GLN A 51 -1.10 11.72 -8.99
N GLN A 52 -1.12 10.51 -8.43
CA GLN A 52 -2.34 9.68 -8.34
C GLN A 52 -2.46 9.03 -6.94
N ALA A 53 -3.66 8.62 -6.50
CA ALA A 53 -3.99 8.37 -5.07
C ALA A 53 -4.70 7.04 -4.79
N VAL A 54 -4.41 6.04 -5.60
CA VAL A 54 -5.30 5.01 -6.10
C VAL A 54 -5.94 5.44 -7.42
N ARG A 55 -5.46 4.84 -8.53
CA ARG A 55 -6.02 5.06 -9.87
C ARG A 55 -7.32 4.26 -10.01
N ASN A 56 -8.39 4.91 -10.49
CA ASN A 56 -9.72 4.33 -10.70
C ASN A 56 -10.30 3.63 -9.44
N GLY A 57 -10.02 4.20 -8.27
CA GLY A 57 -10.45 3.66 -6.97
C GLY A 57 -11.93 3.89 -6.65
N ASN A 58 -12.33 3.38 -5.49
CA ASN A 58 -13.67 3.42 -4.93
C ASN A 58 -13.65 4.21 -3.61
N LEU A 59 -14.75 4.86 -3.23
CA LEU A 59 -14.88 5.55 -1.93
C LEU A 59 -14.97 4.58 -0.73
N TYR A 60 -15.26 3.30 -1.01
CA TYR A 60 -15.42 2.23 -0.05
C TYR A 60 -14.62 1.00 -0.48
N ALA A 61 -14.18 0.20 0.50
CA ALA A 61 -13.61 -1.12 0.25
C ALA A 61 -14.70 -2.07 -0.29
N SER A 62 -14.41 -2.80 -1.38
CA SER A 62 -15.42 -3.59 -2.10
C SER A 62 -15.31 -5.11 -1.85
N ASN A 63 -14.24 -5.59 -1.18
CA ASN A 63 -14.01 -7.00 -0.85
C ASN A 63 -14.02 -7.25 0.66
N ILE A 64 -13.44 -6.32 1.43
CA ILE A 64 -13.47 -6.34 2.90
C ILE A 64 -14.46 -5.30 3.44
N ARG A 65 -15.33 -5.76 4.35
CA ARG A 65 -16.31 -4.90 5.00
C ARG A 65 -15.67 -4.13 6.16
N LEU A 66 -15.46 -2.83 5.97
CA LEU A 66 -15.09 -1.92 7.05
C LEU A 66 -16.33 -1.35 7.74
N THR A 67 -16.24 -1.13 9.05
CA THR A 67 -17.11 -0.13 9.69
C THR A 67 -16.72 1.28 9.24
N TYR A 68 -17.62 2.23 9.44
CA TYR A 68 -17.34 3.64 9.16
C TYR A 68 -16.22 4.18 10.08
N GLU A 69 -16.20 3.72 11.33
CA GLU A 69 -15.19 4.02 12.34
C GLU A 69 -13.82 3.41 11.99
N GLN A 70 -13.77 2.21 11.40
CA GLN A 70 -12.55 1.58 10.87
C GLN A 70 -12.02 2.30 9.64
N SER A 71 -12.91 2.75 8.75
CA SER A 71 -12.52 3.47 7.54
C SER A 71 -11.76 4.77 7.90
N LYS A 72 -12.12 5.41 9.01
CA LYS A 72 -11.46 6.62 9.55
C LYS A 72 -10.09 6.38 10.19
N ALA A 73 -9.72 5.14 10.51
CA ALA A 73 -8.36 4.84 10.94
C ALA A 73 -7.34 5.10 9.84
N ILE A 74 -7.76 5.05 8.57
CA ILE A 74 -6.92 5.35 7.43
C ILE A 74 -6.96 6.87 7.24
N GLY A 75 -5.79 7.50 7.32
CA GLY A 75 -5.55 8.92 7.17
C GLY A 75 -4.30 9.20 6.34
N TRP A 76 -3.82 10.45 6.38
CA TRP A 76 -2.65 10.86 5.61
C TRP A 76 -1.67 11.69 6.43
N LEU A 77 -0.46 11.78 5.90
CA LEU A 77 0.65 12.53 6.46
C LEU A 77 0.83 13.81 5.65
N LYS A 78 0.96 14.94 6.36
CA LYS A 78 1.07 16.28 5.80
C LYS A 78 2.10 17.12 6.55
N THR A 79 2.50 18.23 5.94
CA THR A 79 3.24 19.31 6.60
C THR A 79 2.55 20.65 6.35
N SER A 80 3.11 21.74 6.86
CA SER A 80 2.68 23.10 6.51
C SER A 80 2.97 23.50 5.06
N THR A 81 3.75 22.71 4.30
CA THR A 81 4.15 22.98 2.90
C THR A 81 3.67 21.92 1.91
N VAL A 82 3.30 20.72 2.36
CA VAL A 82 2.83 19.61 1.52
C VAL A 82 1.54 19.05 2.12
N GLU A 83 0.43 19.17 1.38
CA GLU A 83 -0.92 18.85 1.88
C GLU A 83 -1.11 17.35 2.16
N ARG A 84 -0.56 16.48 1.31
CA ARG A 84 -0.49 15.02 1.48
C ARG A 84 0.82 14.52 0.87
N PHE A 85 1.61 13.74 1.61
CA PHE A 85 2.85 13.11 1.08
C PHE A 85 2.91 11.60 1.24
N CYS A 86 2.15 11.04 2.19
CA CYS A 86 2.02 9.60 2.40
C CYS A 86 0.66 9.30 3.06
N THR A 87 0.25 8.04 2.99
CA THR A 87 -0.91 7.49 3.70
C THR A 87 -0.43 6.80 4.99
N ALA A 88 -1.28 6.76 6.01
CA ALA A 88 -0.97 6.07 7.25
C ALA A 88 -2.24 5.56 7.97
N THR A 89 -2.09 4.58 8.85
CA THR A 89 -3.22 3.87 9.48
C THR A 89 -3.11 3.84 11.01
N VAL A 90 -4.14 4.28 11.71
CA VAL A 90 -4.28 4.14 13.17
C VAL A 90 -4.39 2.65 13.53
N ILE A 91 -3.45 2.15 14.33
CA ILE A 91 -3.35 0.74 14.76
C ILE A 91 -3.50 0.55 16.27
N SER A 92 -3.56 1.66 17.03
CA SER A 92 -3.88 1.66 18.46
C SER A 92 -4.49 3.01 18.87
N ASP A 93 -4.72 3.20 20.17
CA ASP A 93 -5.12 4.46 20.77
C ASP A 93 -4.06 5.58 20.64
N ARG A 94 -2.80 5.24 20.32
CA ARG A 94 -1.67 6.17 20.32
C ARG A 94 -0.65 6.00 19.20
N ALA A 95 -0.87 5.09 18.26
CA ALA A 95 0.13 4.76 17.25
C ALA A 95 -0.46 4.63 15.84
N VAL A 96 0.33 5.05 14.87
CA VAL A 96 0.01 5.05 13.44
C VAL A 96 1.09 4.28 12.68
N LEU A 97 0.65 3.39 11.79
CA LEU A 97 1.47 2.55 10.92
C LEU A 97 1.60 3.21 9.54
N THR A 98 2.81 3.23 8.97
CA THR A 98 3.10 3.78 7.65
C THR A 98 4.38 3.17 7.06
N ALA A 99 4.83 3.64 5.91
CA ALA A 99 6.09 3.21 5.29
C ALA A 99 7.27 4.01 5.83
N LYS A 100 8.46 3.39 5.84
CA LYS A 100 9.69 4.02 6.32
C LYS A 100 10.19 5.08 5.35
N HIS A 101 10.07 4.85 4.05
CA HIS A 101 10.55 5.76 3.02
C HIS A 101 9.82 7.12 3.00
N CYS A 102 8.64 7.23 3.64
CA CYS A 102 7.96 8.50 3.91
C CYS A 102 8.80 9.49 4.73
N PHE A 103 9.79 9.00 5.48
CA PHE A 103 10.66 9.80 6.36
C PHE A 103 12.16 9.48 6.20
N TYR A 104 12.51 8.31 5.64
CA TYR A 104 13.88 7.82 5.53
C TYR A 104 14.14 7.26 4.12
N GLY A 105 14.67 8.11 3.23
CA GLY A 105 14.99 7.76 1.84
C GLY A 105 16.16 8.59 1.29
N ASP A 106 16.28 8.64 -0.04
CA ASP A 106 17.27 9.48 -0.73
C ASP A 106 17.05 10.97 -0.40
N GLU A 107 18.14 11.70 -0.12
CA GLU A 107 18.11 13.06 0.45
C GLU A 107 17.27 14.07 -0.37
N ASP A 108 17.18 13.89 -1.69
CA ASP A 108 16.41 14.74 -2.60
C ASP A 108 14.87 14.59 -2.48
N LYS A 109 14.38 13.56 -1.76
CA LYS A 109 12.93 13.27 -1.59
C LYS A 109 12.45 13.33 -0.14
N VAL A 110 13.35 13.45 0.84
CA VAL A 110 12.99 13.44 2.26
C VAL A 110 12.67 14.87 2.73
N LEU A 111 11.52 15.03 3.38
CA LEU A 111 11.12 16.30 4.00
C LEU A 111 12.10 16.70 5.13
N PRO A 112 12.39 17.99 5.33
CA PRO A 112 13.27 18.44 6.41
C PRO A 112 12.83 17.90 7.78
N ARG A 113 13.77 17.48 8.62
CA ARG A 113 13.45 16.87 9.94
C ARG A 113 12.76 17.84 10.90
N ASP A 114 12.94 19.14 10.68
CA ASP A 114 12.31 20.25 11.39
C ASP A 114 10.95 20.68 10.78
N SER A 115 10.36 19.87 9.89
CA SER A 115 9.01 20.10 9.36
C SER A 115 7.93 19.97 10.44
N ASP A 116 6.88 20.78 10.32
CA ASP A 116 5.64 20.69 11.11
C ASP A 116 4.81 19.48 10.64
N PHE A 117 5.24 18.26 10.98
CA PHE A 117 4.57 17.03 10.58
C PHE A 117 3.23 16.83 11.30
N ARG A 118 2.23 16.41 10.54
CA ARG A 118 0.87 16.17 11.04
C ARG A 118 0.32 14.89 10.42
N PHE A 119 -0.37 14.09 11.22
CA PHE A 119 -1.26 13.03 10.74
C PHE A 119 -2.69 13.58 10.75
N ALA A 120 -3.42 13.40 9.66
CA ALA A 120 -4.78 13.91 9.50
C ALA A 120 -5.76 12.77 9.17
N ILE A 121 -6.95 12.85 9.78
CA ILE A 121 -8.10 11.99 9.47
C ILE A 121 -9.36 12.85 9.27
N PRO A 122 -10.39 12.33 8.58
CA PRO A 122 -11.70 12.99 8.51
C PRO A 122 -12.36 13.09 9.90
N ASP A 123 -12.76 14.30 10.29
CA ASP A 123 -13.45 14.61 11.54
C ASP A 123 -14.96 14.83 11.33
N ASP A 124 -15.73 13.84 11.78
CA ASP A 124 -17.19 13.85 11.78
C ASP A 124 -17.80 14.01 13.18
N LEU A 125 -17.07 14.60 14.13
CA LEU A 125 -17.63 14.94 15.44
C LEU A 125 -18.72 16.02 15.39
N SER A 126 -19.00 16.62 14.22
CA SER A 126 -20.15 17.49 14.03
C SER A 126 -21.45 16.67 13.91
N ASN A 127 -22.43 16.97 14.78
CA ASN A 127 -23.76 16.34 14.74
C ASN A 127 -24.56 16.67 13.44
N GLU A 128 -24.09 17.62 12.62
CA GLU A 128 -24.66 17.90 11.30
C GLU A 128 -24.18 16.94 10.21
N ASN A 129 -22.93 16.46 10.30
CA ASN A 129 -22.37 15.56 9.28
C ASN A 129 -22.99 14.16 9.36
N GLN A 130 -23.32 13.65 10.57
CA GLN A 130 -23.95 12.34 10.76
C GLN A 130 -25.35 12.19 10.13
N LYS A 131 -25.98 13.29 9.69
CA LYS A 131 -27.31 13.29 9.05
C LYS A 131 -27.28 13.51 7.54
N LYS A 132 -26.13 13.83 6.96
CA LYS A 132 -25.96 14.00 5.52
C LYS A 132 -25.25 12.76 5.00
N ASP A 133 -25.61 12.35 3.79
CA ASP A 133 -24.89 11.30 3.09
C ASP A 133 -23.42 11.73 2.94
N PRO A 134 -22.43 11.01 3.50
CA PRO A 134 -21.02 11.39 3.40
C PRO A 134 -20.51 11.41 1.96
N ILE A 135 -21.23 10.81 1.01
CA ILE A 135 -20.96 10.90 -0.44
C ILE A 135 -21.20 12.33 -0.97
N ALA A 136 -22.12 13.09 -0.36
CA ALA A 136 -22.61 14.36 -0.91
C ALA A 136 -21.79 15.61 -0.51
N ASN A 137 -20.85 15.49 0.44
CA ASN A 137 -20.01 16.62 0.85
C ASN A 137 -18.65 16.12 1.40
N PRO A 138 -17.65 15.86 0.55
CA PRO A 138 -16.35 15.31 0.95
C PRO A 138 -15.50 16.28 1.78
N PHE A 139 -15.86 17.57 1.85
CA PHE A 139 -15.24 18.58 2.71
C PHE A 139 -15.65 18.41 4.16
N LEU A 140 -15.19 17.32 4.77
CA LEU A 140 -15.24 17.07 6.20
C LEU A 140 -14.17 17.94 6.89
N HIS A 141 -14.40 18.31 8.15
CA HIS A 141 -13.34 18.94 8.94
C HIS A 141 -12.19 17.94 9.13
N GLU A 142 -10.97 18.41 9.29
CA GLU A 142 -9.81 17.53 9.50
C GLU A 142 -9.45 17.50 10.99
N ALA A 143 -9.25 16.29 11.53
CA ALA A 143 -8.62 16.10 12.83
C ALA A 143 -7.12 15.92 12.61
N GLU A 144 -6.35 16.97 12.87
CA GLU A 144 -4.89 16.95 12.76
C GLU A 144 -4.23 16.61 14.11
N PHE A 145 -3.23 15.74 14.05
CA PHE A 145 -2.41 15.32 15.18
C PHE A 145 -0.95 15.65 14.86
N PRO A 146 -0.34 16.67 15.49
CA PRO A 146 1.04 17.02 15.24
C PRO A 146 1.99 15.97 15.84
N PHE A 147 3.13 15.76 15.19
CA PHE A 147 4.23 14.93 15.67
C PHE A 147 5.58 15.47 15.16
N THR A 148 6.68 14.94 15.69
CA THR A 148 8.06 15.31 15.33
C THR A 148 8.77 14.18 14.61
N PHE A 149 9.89 14.45 13.95
CA PHE A 149 10.67 13.38 13.30
C PHE A 149 11.17 12.33 14.31
N GLU A 150 11.44 12.74 15.55
CA GLU A 150 11.81 11.87 16.67
C GLU A 150 10.71 10.88 17.10
N ASP A 151 9.44 11.17 16.80
CA ASP A 151 8.30 10.29 17.07
C ASP A 151 8.16 9.15 16.04
N VAL A 152 8.94 9.21 14.94
CA VAL A 152 8.93 8.22 13.86
C VAL A 152 9.97 7.12 14.13
N ILE A 153 9.51 5.90 14.39
CA ILE A 153 10.36 4.75 14.66
C ILE A 153 10.40 3.84 13.41
N PRO A 154 11.54 3.74 12.70
CA PRO A 154 11.71 2.78 11.61
C PRO A 154 11.84 1.36 12.15
N LEU A 155 11.06 0.41 11.62
CA LEU A 155 11.01 -0.97 12.13
C LEU A 155 11.97 -1.87 11.36
N GLY A 156 13.18 -2.00 11.90
CA GLY A 156 14.24 -2.84 11.36
C GLY A 156 14.74 -2.40 9.98
N ASN A 157 15.06 -3.39 9.15
CA ASN A 157 15.53 -3.19 7.78
C ASN A 157 14.40 -3.20 6.73
N LEU A 158 13.14 -3.31 7.19
CA LEU A 158 11.96 -3.32 6.34
C LEU A 158 11.46 -1.89 6.08
N ASP A 159 10.67 -1.71 5.03
CA ASP A 159 10.05 -0.42 4.70
C ASP A 159 8.76 -0.19 5.50
N VAL A 160 8.86 -0.26 6.82
CA VAL A 160 7.76 -0.01 7.76
C VAL A 160 8.23 0.98 8.83
N ALA A 161 7.39 1.94 9.17
CA ALA A 161 7.60 2.84 10.29
C ALA A 161 6.34 2.95 11.17
N LEU A 162 6.59 3.28 12.43
CA LEU A 162 5.60 3.49 13.46
C LEU A 162 5.72 4.93 13.96
N ILE A 163 4.65 5.70 13.91
CA ILE A 163 4.58 7.03 14.52
C ILE A 163 3.94 6.86 15.90
N LEU A 164 4.67 7.23 16.96
CA LEU A 164 4.18 7.18 18.34
C LEU A 164 3.76 8.55 18.82
N PHE A 165 2.48 8.72 19.12
CA PHE A 165 1.98 9.98 19.67
C PHE A 165 2.10 10.02 21.20
N GLU A 166 2.24 11.22 21.75
CA GLU A 166 2.07 11.47 23.18
C GLU A 166 0.59 11.28 23.59
N GLY A 167 0.36 10.63 24.73
CA GLY A 167 -0.99 10.33 25.21
C GLY A 167 -1.70 9.23 24.41
N GLN A 168 -3.00 9.41 24.17
CA GLN A 168 -3.90 8.48 23.49
C GLN A 168 -4.88 9.24 22.55
N PRO A 169 -4.38 10.00 21.56
CA PRO A 169 -5.23 10.90 20.74
C PRO A 169 -6.30 10.18 19.92
N PHE A 170 -6.14 8.88 19.65
CA PHE A 170 -7.08 8.08 18.87
C PHE A 170 -8.14 7.37 19.71
N ASN A 171 -8.08 7.47 21.04
CA ASN A 171 -9.16 7.04 21.94
C ASN A 171 -10.31 8.07 21.95
N ARG A 172 -10.98 8.22 20.80
CA ARG A 172 -12.09 9.18 20.57
C ARG A 172 -13.32 8.49 19.94
N PRO A 173 -14.56 8.92 20.28
CA PRO A 173 -15.76 8.37 19.68
C PRO A 173 -15.76 8.48 18.15
N GLY A 174 -16.28 7.46 17.46
CA GLY A 174 -16.38 7.44 16.00
C GLY A 174 -15.07 7.14 15.26
N LEU A 175 -14.01 6.75 15.97
CA LEU A 175 -12.75 6.24 15.41
C LEU A 175 -12.48 4.84 15.99
N GLN A 176 -12.17 3.88 15.12
CA GLN A 176 -11.79 2.52 15.51
C GLN A 176 -10.50 2.18 14.78
N ALA A 177 -9.39 2.02 15.51
CA ALA A 177 -8.13 1.54 14.96
C ALA A 177 -8.32 0.24 14.14
N LEU A 178 -7.44 -0.04 13.19
CA LEU A 178 -7.46 -1.29 12.42
C LEU A 178 -6.51 -2.35 13.01
N PRO A 179 -6.89 -3.64 13.04
CA PRO A 179 -6.05 -4.68 13.64
C PRO A 179 -4.92 -5.08 12.69
N ILE A 180 -3.72 -5.27 13.23
CA ILE A 180 -2.58 -5.81 12.47
C ILE A 180 -2.62 -7.34 12.44
N ASN A 181 -2.09 -7.94 11.37
CA ASN A 181 -1.82 -9.37 11.33
C ASN A 181 -0.49 -9.69 12.02
N VAL A 182 -0.53 -10.61 12.98
CA VAL A 182 0.65 -11.05 13.77
C VAL A 182 1.04 -12.50 13.51
N TYR A 183 0.43 -13.13 12.52
CA TYR A 183 0.64 -14.53 12.19
C TYR A 183 1.35 -14.67 10.84
N PRO A 184 2.38 -15.53 10.73
CA PRO A 184 3.08 -15.81 9.48
C PRO A 184 2.12 -16.13 8.33
N ILE A 185 2.24 -15.39 7.23
CA ILE A 185 1.43 -15.59 6.03
C ILE A 185 1.96 -16.79 5.22
N GLU A 186 1.69 -17.98 5.74
CA GLU A 186 2.24 -19.26 5.29
C GLU A 186 1.16 -20.36 5.23
N GLY A 187 1.50 -21.51 4.62
CA GLY A 187 0.61 -22.67 4.55
C GLY A 187 -0.76 -22.34 3.94
N SER A 188 -1.83 -22.77 4.60
CA SER A 188 -3.22 -22.50 4.23
C SER A 188 -3.53 -21.00 4.16
N PHE A 189 -2.95 -20.17 5.03
CA PHE A 189 -3.19 -18.72 5.03
C PHE A 189 -2.68 -18.09 3.72
N LYS A 190 -1.46 -18.46 3.31
CA LYS A 190 -0.93 -18.08 1.99
C LYS A 190 -1.77 -18.66 0.85
N GLN A 191 -2.16 -19.93 0.91
CA GLN A 191 -2.94 -20.57 -0.15
C GLN A 191 -4.30 -19.88 -0.39
N ASN A 192 -5.01 -19.50 0.68
CA ASN A 192 -6.30 -18.83 0.57
C ASN A 192 -6.17 -17.40 0.02
N LEU A 193 -5.11 -16.68 0.38
CA LEU A 193 -4.85 -15.31 -0.10
C LEU A 193 -4.32 -15.26 -1.55
N MET A 194 -3.58 -16.26 -2.01
CA MET A 194 -3.02 -16.26 -3.37
C MET A 194 -4.15 -16.23 -4.42
N GLY A 195 -4.09 -15.24 -5.31
CA GLY A 195 -5.11 -15.02 -6.34
C GLY A 195 -6.44 -14.47 -5.83
N SER A 196 -6.57 -14.14 -4.54
CA SER A 196 -7.75 -13.42 -4.04
C SER A 196 -7.72 -11.96 -4.49
N ILE A 197 -8.89 -11.33 -4.53
CA ILE A 197 -8.96 -9.87 -4.52
C ILE A 197 -8.84 -9.40 -3.08
N VAL A 198 -8.06 -8.34 -2.87
CA VAL A 198 -7.84 -7.64 -1.59
C VAL A 198 -8.02 -6.14 -1.80
N ASP A 199 -8.32 -5.38 -0.75
CA ASP A 199 -8.44 -3.92 -0.87
C ASP A 199 -7.17 -3.24 -0.34
N VAL A 200 -6.68 -2.25 -1.07
CA VAL A 200 -5.59 -1.35 -0.68
C VAL A 200 -6.13 0.07 -0.61
N ALA A 201 -5.72 0.86 0.38
CA ALA A 201 -6.30 2.18 0.64
C ALA A 201 -5.27 3.31 0.66
N GLY A 202 -5.66 4.48 0.15
CA GLY A 202 -4.76 5.60 -0.12
C GLY A 202 -5.42 6.99 0.01
N TYR A 203 -4.55 8.00 0.06
CA TYR A 203 -4.83 9.45 0.07
C TYR A 203 -3.73 10.23 -0.69
N GLY A 204 -3.11 9.68 -1.75
CA GLY A 204 -2.22 10.47 -2.63
C GLY A 204 -2.89 11.71 -3.28
N GLU A 205 -2.21 12.46 -4.16
CA GLU A 205 -2.90 13.40 -5.09
C GLU A 205 -3.82 12.56 -5.98
N THR A 206 -5.12 12.78 -6.09
CA THR A 206 -5.92 11.97 -7.03
C THR A 206 -5.62 12.35 -8.48
N LEU A 207 -5.95 11.49 -9.45
CA LEU A 207 -5.88 11.87 -10.88
C LEU A 207 -6.80 13.08 -11.21
N HIS A 208 -7.65 13.50 -10.27
CA HIS A 208 -8.57 14.62 -10.39
C HIS A 208 -8.11 15.73 -9.44
N ASP A 209 -7.69 16.87 -9.97
CA ASP A 209 -7.09 17.99 -9.20
C ASP A 209 -7.98 18.56 -8.07
N ASN A 210 -9.23 18.11 -7.93
CA ASN A 210 -10.19 18.52 -6.91
C ASN A 210 -10.76 17.36 -6.06
N GLU A 211 -10.41 16.09 -6.32
CA GLU A 211 -10.95 14.95 -5.55
C GLU A 211 -10.08 14.66 -4.32
N SER A 212 -10.27 15.46 -3.26
CA SER A 212 -9.70 15.18 -1.94
C SER A 212 -10.46 14.05 -1.24
N GLY A 213 -9.77 12.98 -0.82
CA GLY A 213 -10.40 11.96 0.01
C GLY A 213 -9.61 10.66 0.11
N ARG A 214 -10.22 9.69 0.80
CA ARG A 214 -9.73 8.31 0.89
C ARG A 214 -10.29 7.49 -0.26
N TYR A 215 -9.43 6.75 -0.94
CA TYR A 215 -9.81 5.82 -1.98
C TYR A 215 -9.33 4.40 -1.67
N PHE A 216 -10.03 3.42 -2.23
CA PHE A 216 -9.73 2.00 -2.13
C PHE A 216 -9.59 1.42 -3.54
N ALA A 217 -8.56 0.62 -3.80
CA ALA A 217 -8.48 -0.23 -4.98
C ALA A 217 -8.61 -1.70 -4.60
N SER A 218 -9.47 -2.39 -5.33
CA SER A 218 -9.61 -3.84 -5.24
C SER A 218 -8.63 -4.52 -6.21
N VAL A 219 -7.49 -4.96 -5.68
CA VAL A 219 -6.37 -5.49 -6.46
C VAL A 219 -6.22 -7.00 -6.27
N LYS A 220 -5.73 -7.70 -7.28
CA LYS A 220 -5.47 -9.14 -7.18
C LYS A 220 -4.16 -9.39 -6.46
N LEU A 221 -4.15 -10.25 -5.45
CA LEU A 221 -2.93 -10.67 -4.78
C LEU A 221 -2.19 -11.72 -5.64
N GLU A 222 -1.03 -11.33 -6.20
CA GLU A 222 -0.33 -12.11 -7.23
C GLU A 222 0.83 -12.93 -6.66
N LEU A 223 1.52 -12.46 -5.62
CA LEU A 223 2.66 -13.15 -5.01
C LEU A 223 2.82 -12.81 -3.51
N ILE A 224 3.26 -13.78 -2.71
CA ILE A 224 3.73 -13.57 -1.33
C ILE A 224 5.15 -14.10 -1.21
N THR A 225 6.09 -13.20 -0.93
CA THR A 225 7.53 -13.47 -0.73
C THR A 225 7.89 -13.48 0.76
N ALA A 226 9.17 -13.60 1.08
CA ALA A 226 9.66 -13.52 2.46
C ALA A 226 9.38 -12.15 3.12
N SER A 227 9.43 -11.05 2.35
CA SER A 227 9.31 -9.67 2.88
C SER A 227 8.12 -8.88 2.34
N TYR A 228 7.61 -9.24 1.16
CA TYR A 228 6.60 -8.46 0.43
C TYR A 228 5.40 -9.30 0.02
N ILE A 229 4.23 -8.66 0.00
CA ILE A 229 3.09 -9.03 -0.84
C ILE A 229 3.20 -8.23 -2.14
N VAL A 230 2.92 -8.86 -3.28
CA VAL A 230 2.80 -8.19 -4.58
C VAL A 230 1.34 -8.27 -5.01
N THR A 231 0.76 -7.11 -5.32
CA THR A 231 -0.58 -7.00 -5.90
C THR A 231 -0.51 -6.60 -7.36
N ASN A 232 -1.53 -6.97 -8.12
CA ASN A 232 -1.69 -6.68 -9.53
C ASN A 232 -2.99 -5.91 -9.72
N GLY A 233 -2.88 -4.70 -10.24
CA GLY A 233 -4.01 -3.84 -10.57
C GLY A 233 -4.78 -4.23 -11.83
N GLN A 234 -4.27 -5.22 -12.58
CA GLN A 234 -4.87 -5.79 -13.79
C GLN A 234 -5.17 -4.78 -14.91
N ASN A 235 -4.49 -3.63 -14.90
CA ASN A 235 -4.80 -2.44 -15.71
C ASN A 235 -6.12 -1.73 -15.35
N GLU A 236 -6.79 -2.14 -14.27
CA GLU A 236 -8.07 -1.59 -13.83
C GLU A 236 -7.99 -0.56 -12.71
N GLN A 237 -7.24 -0.86 -11.63
CA GLN A 237 -7.06 -0.01 -10.45
C GLN A 237 -5.83 -0.43 -9.67
N GLY A 238 -5.21 0.46 -8.92
CA GLY A 238 -4.02 0.12 -8.14
C GLY A 238 -3.42 1.35 -7.49
N ILE A 239 -2.24 1.16 -6.89
CA ILE A 239 -1.60 2.10 -5.98
C ILE A 239 -0.73 3.12 -6.71
N CYS A 240 -0.56 4.30 -6.11
CA CYS A 240 0.13 5.44 -6.70
C CYS A 240 0.98 6.25 -5.70
N GLU A 241 1.52 7.39 -6.16
CA GLU A 241 2.37 8.28 -5.35
C GLU A 241 1.58 9.01 -4.25
N GLY A 242 2.03 8.86 -2.99
CA GLY A 242 1.32 9.37 -1.81
C GLY A 242 0.41 8.34 -1.13
N ASP A 243 0.18 7.19 -1.76
CA ASP A 243 -0.44 6.02 -1.10
C ASP A 243 0.57 5.22 -0.27
N SER A 244 1.87 5.53 -0.41
CA SER A 244 2.96 5.05 0.43
C SER A 244 2.59 5.02 1.91
N GLY A 245 2.75 3.87 2.55
CA GLY A 245 2.33 3.63 3.94
C GLY A 245 0.85 3.29 4.14
N GLY A 246 0.03 3.33 3.09
CA GLY A 246 -1.36 2.89 3.09
C GLY A 246 -1.50 1.38 3.34
N PRO A 247 -2.62 0.91 3.91
CA PRO A 247 -2.77 -0.48 4.31
C PRO A 247 -3.25 -1.36 3.16
N LEU A 248 -2.73 -2.59 3.10
CA LEU A 248 -3.38 -3.72 2.43
C LEU A 248 -4.27 -4.45 3.43
N LEU A 249 -5.54 -4.54 3.09
CA LEU A 249 -6.61 -5.05 3.93
C LEU A 249 -7.19 -6.32 3.32
N ALA A 250 -7.24 -7.37 4.14
CA ALA A 250 -7.83 -8.66 3.78
C ALA A 250 -8.40 -9.34 5.03
N SER A 251 -9.11 -10.45 4.84
CA SER A 251 -9.54 -11.30 5.97
C SER A 251 -8.32 -11.94 6.65
N GLY A 252 -8.24 -11.80 7.97
CA GLY A 252 -7.12 -12.27 8.78
C GLY A 252 -7.25 -13.73 9.21
N VAL A 253 -6.58 -14.03 10.33
CA VAL A 253 -6.59 -15.38 10.92
C VAL A 253 -7.89 -15.76 11.64
N ASN A 254 -8.82 -14.82 11.79
CA ASN A 254 -10.13 -14.99 12.42
C ASN A 254 -11.28 -14.60 11.47
N GLY A 255 -11.00 -14.46 10.18
CA GLY A 255 -11.94 -14.05 9.14
C GLY A 255 -12.44 -12.60 9.19
N GLU A 256 -12.00 -11.80 10.15
CA GLU A 256 -12.24 -10.35 10.21
C GLU A 256 -11.18 -9.58 9.40
N VAL A 257 -11.49 -8.36 9.00
CA VAL A 257 -10.53 -7.47 8.33
C VAL A 257 -9.26 -7.26 9.17
N THR A 258 -8.09 -7.28 8.54
CA THR A 258 -6.81 -6.97 9.16
C THR A 258 -5.82 -6.36 8.16
N ILE A 259 -4.85 -5.59 8.64
CA ILE A 259 -3.73 -5.08 7.86
C ILE A 259 -2.69 -6.21 7.69
N LEU A 260 -2.46 -6.63 6.44
CA LEU A 260 -1.44 -7.62 6.10
C LEU A 260 -0.09 -7.00 5.70
N ALA A 261 -0.12 -5.83 5.06
CA ALA A 261 1.05 -5.15 4.54
C ALA A 261 0.82 -3.63 4.47
N VAL A 262 1.91 -2.87 4.33
CA VAL A 262 1.90 -1.42 4.01
C VAL A 262 2.41 -1.19 2.60
N VAL A 263 1.86 -0.22 1.88
CA VAL A 263 2.33 0.19 0.56
C VAL A 263 3.79 0.66 0.64
N THR A 264 4.66 0.05 -0.17
CA THR A 264 6.10 0.38 -0.23
C THR A 264 6.50 0.96 -1.58
N ASN A 265 6.06 0.37 -2.70
CA ASN A 265 6.40 0.85 -4.04
C ASN A 265 5.33 0.46 -5.06
N GLY A 266 5.01 1.33 -6.01
CA GLY A 266 4.00 1.07 -7.04
C GLY A 266 4.57 0.65 -8.41
N ASP A 267 3.69 0.52 -9.39
CA ASP A 267 4.05 0.69 -10.80
C ASP A 267 3.85 2.14 -11.26
N ASP A 268 4.75 2.67 -12.10
CA ASP A 268 4.67 4.02 -12.69
C ASP A 268 3.32 4.30 -13.43
N CYS A 269 2.57 3.25 -13.80
CA CYS A 269 1.25 3.37 -14.41
C CYS A 269 0.07 3.28 -13.42
N CYS A 270 0.32 3.06 -12.13
CA CYS A 270 -0.67 2.90 -11.06
C CYS A 270 -1.67 1.72 -11.14
N VAL A 271 -1.62 0.89 -12.17
CA VAL A 271 -2.55 -0.25 -12.34
C VAL A 271 -1.82 -1.53 -12.74
N GLY A 272 -0.52 -1.54 -12.47
CA GLY A 272 0.42 -2.63 -12.75
C GLY A 272 0.70 -3.46 -11.50
N LEU A 273 1.98 -3.64 -11.17
CA LEU A 273 2.43 -4.47 -10.05
C LEU A 273 3.01 -3.64 -8.91
N ASP A 274 2.30 -3.66 -7.78
CA ASP A 274 2.64 -2.90 -6.58
C ASP A 274 3.25 -3.84 -5.52
N GLN A 275 4.19 -3.33 -4.75
CA GLN A 275 4.93 -4.05 -3.70
C GLN A 275 4.62 -3.45 -2.33
N LEU A 276 4.28 -4.34 -1.40
CA LEU A 276 3.79 -3.96 -0.07
C LEU A 276 4.54 -4.76 1.00
N THR A 277 5.14 -4.07 1.96
CA THR A 277 5.95 -4.71 3.00
C THR A 277 5.05 -5.39 4.04
N ARG A 278 5.32 -6.68 4.30
CA ARG A 278 4.55 -7.52 5.23
C ARG A 278 4.63 -7.01 6.67
N VAL A 279 3.47 -6.81 7.29
CA VAL A 279 3.32 -6.34 8.68
C VAL A 279 3.61 -7.43 9.70
N ASP A 280 3.36 -8.70 9.37
CA ASP A 280 3.55 -9.84 10.28
C ASP A 280 5.02 -10.08 10.68
N LEU A 281 5.96 -9.47 9.95
CA LEU A 281 7.41 -9.53 10.20
C LEU A 281 7.91 -8.55 11.26
N VAL A 282 7.10 -7.55 11.63
CA VAL A 282 7.39 -6.53 12.66
C VAL A 282 6.26 -6.42 13.70
N ALA A 283 5.42 -7.45 13.74
CA ALA A 283 4.23 -7.50 14.59
C ALA A 283 4.55 -7.42 16.09
N GLU A 284 5.68 -7.99 16.53
CA GLU A 284 6.12 -7.93 17.92
C GLU A 284 6.49 -6.51 18.32
N GLU A 285 7.25 -5.79 17.49
CA GLU A 285 7.59 -4.38 17.70
C GLU A 285 6.35 -3.48 17.69
N LEU A 286 5.40 -3.72 16.77
CA LEU A 286 4.15 -2.96 16.71
C LEU A 286 3.30 -3.14 17.97
N ILE A 287 3.20 -4.36 18.51
CA ILE A 287 2.52 -4.62 19.80
C ILE A 287 3.29 -3.92 20.94
N ASN A 288 4.60 -4.18 21.05
CA ASN A 288 5.40 -3.79 22.21
C ASN A 288 5.66 -2.27 22.30
N LEU A 289 5.83 -1.59 21.17
CA LEU A 289 6.08 -0.15 21.10
C LEU A 289 4.78 0.64 20.88
N GLY A 290 3.94 0.17 19.95
CA GLY A 290 2.75 0.88 19.49
C GLY A 290 1.48 0.60 20.28
N ASN A 291 1.48 -0.40 21.18
CA ASN A 291 0.24 -0.96 21.74
C ASN A 291 -0.73 -1.42 20.64
N ALA A 292 -0.19 -1.85 19.48
CA ALA A 292 -1.00 -2.28 18.34
C ALA A 292 -1.82 -3.51 18.71
N TYR A 293 -3.09 -3.52 18.31
CA TYR A 293 -3.95 -4.66 18.60
C TYR A 293 -4.04 -5.61 17.40
N SER A 294 -4.13 -6.90 17.71
CA SER A 294 -4.28 -7.97 16.72
C SER A 294 -5.66 -8.57 16.81
N ALA A 295 -6.21 -8.96 15.66
CA ALA A 295 -7.21 -10.02 15.59
C ALA A 295 -6.64 -11.28 16.28
N ARG A 296 -7.32 -11.79 17.31
CA ARG A 296 -6.91 -13.04 17.98
C ARG A 296 -7.34 -14.21 17.08
N ALA A 297 -6.46 -15.17 16.82
CA ALA A 297 -6.81 -16.34 15.99
C ALA A 297 -8.04 -17.14 16.51
N GLY A 298 -8.38 -17.01 17.79
CA GLY A 298 -9.64 -17.50 18.36
C GLY A 298 -9.83 -19.01 18.15
N LEU A 299 -11.06 -19.40 17.84
CA LEU A 299 -11.41 -20.75 17.40
C LEU A 299 -11.35 -20.92 15.87
N TYR A 300 -10.96 -19.87 15.13
CA TYR A 300 -11.08 -19.89 13.67
C TYR A 300 -10.11 -20.91 13.05
N PRO A 301 -10.59 -21.83 12.19
CA PRO A 301 -9.78 -22.95 11.75
C PRO A 301 -8.53 -22.52 11.00
N LYS A 302 -7.41 -23.23 11.21
CA LYS A 302 -6.15 -22.95 10.49
C LYS A 302 -6.33 -23.02 8.97
N ALA A 303 -7.17 -23.94 8.48
CA ALA A 303 -7.47 -24.06 7.05
C ALA A 303 -8.20 -22.84 6.48
N CYS A 304 -8.99 -22.12 7.30
CA CYS A 304 -9.80 -20.98 6.86
C CYS A 304 -9.11 -19.62 6.89
N ARG A 305 -7.93 -19.49 7.53
CA ARG A 305 -7.21 -18.21 7.63
C ARG A 305 -7.04 -17.56 6.25
N GLY A 306 -7.38 -16.29 6.09
CA GLY A 306 -7.40 -15.64 4.77
C GLY A 306 -8.74 -15.70 4.03
N LEU A 307 -9.74 -16.40 4.56
CA LEU A 307 -11.13 -16.34 4.11
C LEU A 307 -11.95 -15.44 5.05
N SER A 308 -12.98 -14.81 4.51
CA SER A 308 -13.90 -13.98 5.29
C SER A 308 -14.92 -14.82 6.07
N LYS A 309 -15.36 -14.32 7.23
CA LYS A 309 -16.56 -14.82 7.90
C LYS A 309 -17.84 -14.59 7.07
N ASP A 310 -17.87 -13.50 6.32
CA ASP A 310 -18.97 -13.14 5.41
C ASP A 310 -18.87 -13.90 4.06
N PHE A 311 -17.96 -14.88 3.97
CA PHE A 311 -17.55 -15.61 2.76
C PHE A 311 -17.00 -14.67 1.66
N GLN A 312 -16.56 -15.21 0.52
CA GLN A 312 -16.03 -14.39 -0.59
C GLN A 312 -16.32 -15.02 -1.96
N CYS A 313 -16.83 -14.23 -2.90
CA CYS A 313 -16.93 -14.62 -4.31
C CYS A 313 -15.63 -14.38 -5.07
N ARG A 314 -15.20 -15.35 -5.89
CA ARG A 314 -14.13 -15.19 -6.89
C ARG A 314 -14.67 -15.60 -8.25
N GLY A 315 -15.09 -14.59 -9.03
CA GLY A 315 -15.97 -14.84 -10.17
C GLY A 315 -17.26 -15.50 -9.71
N ASN A 316 -17.54 -16.71 -10.19
CA ASN A 316 -18.73 -17.48 -9.80
C ASN A 316 -18.48 -18.56 -8.73
N THR A 317 -17.29 -18.60 -8.16
CA THR A 317 -16.93 -19.56 -7.10
C THR A 317 -17.08 -18.89 -5.73
N LEU A 318 -17.90 -19.48 -4.86
CA LEU A 318 -18.01 -19.11 -3.46
C LEU A 318 -16.89 -19.78 -2.65
N HIS A 319 -16.10 -18.98 -1.93
CA HIS A 319 -15.09 -19.45 -0.98
C HIS A 319 -15.56 -19.19 0.44
N LEU A 320 -15.65 -20.25 1.24
CA LEU A 320 -16.26 -20.21 2.57
C LEU A 320 -15.50 -21.07 3.59
N CYS A 321 -15.66 -20.76 4.87
CA CYS A 321 -15.16 -21.57 5.98
C CYS A 321 -16.32 -22.34 6.62
N LEU A 322 -16.20 -23.66 6.68
CA LEU A 322 -17.09 -24.49 7.48
C LEU A 322 -16.53 -24.55 8.91
N GLU A 323 -16.96 -23.63 9.77
CA GLU A 323 -16.40 -23.48 11.13
C GLU A 323 -16.50 -24.76 11.97
N ASP A 324 -17.60 -25.52 11.84
CA ASP A 324 -17.83 -26.78 12.57
C ASP A 324 -16.90 -27.92 12.13
N GLU A 325 -16.53 -27.96 10.84
CA GLU A 325 -15.69 -29.01 10.26
C GLU A 325 -14.19 -28.62 10.27
N GLY A 326 -13.91 -27.33 10.33
CA GLY A 326 -12.56 -26.79 10.30
C GLY A 326 -11.99 -26.60 8.89
N GLU A 327 -12.83 -26.70 7.86
CA GLU A 327 -12.41 -26.80 6.46
C GLU A 327 -12.68 -25.53 5.63
N ALA A 328 -11.79 -25.26 4.68
CA ALA A 328 -11.96 -24.23 3.66
C ALA A 328 -12.51 -24.85 2.39
N VAL A 329 -13.69 -24.40 1.95
CA VAL A 329 -14.43 -24.99 0.83
C VAL A 329 -14.59 -23.98 -0.30
N SER A 330 -14.58 -24.48 -1.53
CA SER A 330 -14.85 -23.71 -2.74
C SER A 330 -16.02 -24.35 -3.50
N VAL A 331 -17.10 -23.60 -3.72
CA VAL A 331 -18.33 -24.07 -4.37
C VAL A 331 -18.52 -23.31 -5.69
N ASP A 332 -18.61 -24.03 -6.81
CA ASP A 332 -18.95 -23.42 -8.10
C ASP A 332 -20.47 -23.25 -8.21
N CYS A 333 -20.95 -22.01 -8.25
CA CYS A 333 -22.38 -21.72 -8.35
C CYS A 333 -22.94 -21.89 -9.79
N ALA A 334 -22.13 -22.25 -10.80
CA ALA A 334 -22.45 -22.06 -12.22
C ALA A 334 -23.55 -22.96 -12.83
N SER A 335 -24.10 -23.92 -12.08
CA SER A 335 -25.18 -24.78 -12.57
C SER A 335 -26.47 -23.99 -12.84
N GLU A 336 -27.00 -23.31 -11.82
CA GLU A 336 -28.24 -22.50 -11.90
C GLU A 336 -28.21 -21.21 -11.07
N GLN A 337 -27.13 -20.97 -10.31
CA GLN A 337 -27.00 -19.87 -9.35
C GLN A 337 -25.93 -18.87 -9.79
N VAL A 338 -25.71 -17.83 -8.99
CA VAL A 338 -24.52 -16.97 -9.07
C VAL A 338 -23.91 -16.84 -7.69
N CYS A 339 -22.60 -16.65 -7.60
CA CYS A 339 -21.99 -16.16 -6.36
C CYS A 339 -22.29 -14.65 -6.23
N ALA A 340 -23.11 -14.28 -5.26
CA ALA A 340 -23.43 -12.88 -4.95
C ALA A 340 -23.71 -12.69 -3.46
N PHE A 341 -23.95 -11.44 -3.04
CA PHE A 341 -24.34 -11.14 -1.67
C PHE A 341 -25.81 -11.47 -1.44
N ASP A 342 -26.07 -12.34 -0.48
CA ASP A 342 -27.38 -12.66 0.06
C ASP A 342 -27.78 -11.59 1.09
N ASN A 343 -28.92 -10.93 0.86
CA ASN A 343 -29.43 -9.88 1.74
C ASN A 343 -30.10 -10.41 3.01
N ASP A 344 -30.63 -11.63 2.99
CA ASP A 344 -31.33 -12.22 4.14
C ASP A 344 -30.31 -12.74 5.16
N ASP A 345 -29.27 -13.46 4.69
CA ASP A 345 -28.16 -13.94 5.53
C ASP A 345 -27.05 -12.89 5.75
N ARG A 346 -27.03 -11.81 4.95
CA ARG A 346 -26.06 -10.70 4.99
C ARG A 346 -24.59 -11.13 4.77
N ARG A 347 -24.37 -12.09 3.89
CA ARG A 347 -23.07 -12.70 3.51
C ARG A 347 -23.05 -13.05 2.01
N PHE A 348 -21.91 -13.44 1.46
CA PHE A 348 -21.87 -14.01 0.11
C PHE A 348 -22.36 -15.46 0.11
N ASP A 349 -23.18 -15.86 -0.87
CA ASP A 349 -23.63 -17.24 -1.05
C ASP A 349 -23.88 -17.56 -2.54
N CYS A 350 -24.15 -18.82 -2.88
CA CYS A 350 -24.68 -19.20 -4.19
C CYS A 350 -26.20 -18.94 -4.21
N VAL A 351 -26.62 -17.77 -4.70
CA VAL A 351 -28.03 -17.34 -4.74
C VAL A 351 -28.65 -17.54 -6.12
N SER A 352 -29.98 -17.66 -6.21
CA SER A 352 -30.67 -17.62 -7.50
C SER A 352 -30.45 -16.27 -8.18
N ARG A 353 -30.43 -16.24 -9.51
CA ARG A 353 -30.36 -14.97 -10.26
C ARG A 353 -31.54 -14.03 -10.00
N SER A 354 -32.67 -14.56 -9.55
CA SER A 354 -33.84 -13.79 -9.12
C SER A 354 -33.73 -13.18 -7.72
N GLU A 355 -32.77 -13.65 -6.92
CA GLU A 355 -32.54 -13.26 -5.52
C GLU A 355 -31.34 -12.31 -5.37
N ILE A 356 -30.49 -12.18 -6.41
CA ILE A 356 -29.39 -11.21 -6.46
C ILE A 356 -29.95 -9.82 -6.17
N ALA A 357 -29.45 -9.20 -5.11
CA ALA A 357 -29.67 -7.79 -4.87
C ALA A 357 -28.97 -6.96 -5.97
N CYS A 358 -29.73 -6.08 -6.62
CA CYS A 358 -29.27 -5.27 -7.77
C CYS A 358 -28.81 -6.13 -8.98
N PRO A 359 -29.67 -6.99 -9.55
CA PRO A 359 -29.30 -8.02 -10.52
C PRO A 359 -28.75 -7.46 -11.85
N ASP A 360 -29.22 -6.27 -12.26
CA ASP A 360 -28.81 -5.62 -13.50
C ASP A 360 -27.51 -4.79 -13.38
N ILE A 361 -26.98 -4.64 -12.16
CA ILE A 361 -25.84 -3.76 -11.85
C ILE A 361 -24.60 -4.59 -11.51
N GLY A 362 -24.73 -5.51 -10.56
CA GLY A 362 -23.63 -6.35 -10.07
C GLY A 362 -22.39 -5.57 -9.55
N PRO A 363 -21.28 -6.28 -9.26
CA PRO A 363 -20.05 -5.66 -8.77
C PRO A 363 -19.26 -4.91 -9.86
N ARG A 364 -19.49 -5.24 -11.14
CA ARG A 364 -18.92 -4.51 -12.28
C ARG A 364 -19.48 -3.10 -12.43
N GLY A 365 -20.71 -2.87 -11.95
CA GLY A 365 -21.43 -1.62 -12.07
C GLY A 365 -21.92 -1.31 -13.48
N ILE A 366 -22.64 -0.20 -13.62
CA ILE A 366 -23.13 0.36 -14.90
C ILE A 366 -23.11 1.89 -14.84
N CYS A 367 -22.93 2.56 -15.98
CA CYS A 367 -23.17 4.01 -16.07
C CYS A 367 -24.63 4.28 -16.42
N ILE A 368 -25.33 5.09 -15.62
CA ILE A 368 -26.67 5.59 -16.00
C ILE A 368 -26.53 6.73 -17.02
N ASP A 369 -25.54 7.60 -16.77
CA ASP A 369 -25.19 8.77 -17.54
C ASP A 369 -23.66 8.96 -17.47
N ASP A 370 -23.13 10.00 -18.12
CA ASP A 370 -21.70 10.28 -18.16
C ASP A 370 -21.13 10.75 -16.81
N LYS A 371 -21.97 10.98 -15.79
CA LYS A 371 -21.58 11.48 -14.46
C LYS A 371 -22.00 10.59 -13.30
N THR A 372 -22.68 9.46 -13.57
CA THR A 372 -23.24 8.58 -12.54
C THR A 372 -22.90 7.12 -12.82
N LEU A 373 -22.04 6.57 -11.95
CA LEU A 373 -21.81 5.14 -11.82
C LEU A 373 -22.79 4.54 -10.79
N LEU A 374 -23.48 3.46 -11.14
CA LEU A 374 -24.09 2.55 -10.18
C LEU A 374 -23.20 1.34 -9.97
N ARG A 375 -23.13 0.84 -8.73
CA ARG A 375 -22.54 -0.46 -8.41
C ARG A 375 -23.37 -1.17 -7.33
N CYS A 376 -23.43 -2.50 -7.37
CA CYS A 376 -23.90 -3.29 -6.24
C CYS A 376 -22.72 -3.61 -5.33
N GLU A 377 -22.77 -3.13 -4.09
CA GLU A 377 -21.76 -3.40 -3.06
C GLU A 377 -22.46 -3.92 -1.80
N TYR A 378 -22.16 -5.16 -1.39
CA TYR A 378 -22.83 -5.85 -0.28
C TYR A 378 -24.37 -5.82 -0.36
N GLY A 379 -24.89 -6.05 -1.57
CA GLY A 379 -26.34 -6.08 -1.86
C GLY A 379 -27.04 -4.71 -1.83
N GLU A 380 -26.30 -3.63 -1.61
CA GLU A 380 -26.83 -2.26 -1.66
C GLU A 380 -26.44 -1.57 -2.99
N GLU A 381 -27.40 -0.90 -3.62
CA GLU A 381 -27.12 -0.03 -4.78
C GLU A 381 -26.36 1.22 -4.30
N ARG A 382 -25.14 1.40 -4.81
CA ARG A 382 -24.31 2.59 -4.58
C ARG A 382 -24.33 3.47 -5.82
N ARG A 383 -24.76 4.72 -5.65
CA ARG A 383 -24.70 5.77 -6.66
C ARG A 383 -23.47 6.64 -6.42
N ILE A 384 -22.51 6.56 -7.34
CA ILE A 384 -21.22 7.25 -7.27
C ILE A 384 -21.22 8.37 -8.33
N SER A 385 -20.97 9.61 -7.89
CA SER A 385 -20.90 10.76 -8.79
C SER A 385 -19.47 10.95 -9.29
N CYS A 386 -19.29 10.87 -10.60
CA CYS A 386 -18.02 11.11 -11.28
C CYS A 386 -17.84 12.62 -11.51
N LEU A 387 -17.31 13.35 -10.52
CA LEU A 387 -17.28 14.82 -10.52
C LEU A 387 -16.48 15.39 -11.70
N ASP A 388 -15.15 15.21 -11.68
CA ASP A 388 -14.23 15.64 -12.75
C ASP A 388 -13.86 14.49 -13.72
N SER A 389 -14.53 13.36 -13.56
CA SER A 389 -14.46 12.17 -14.42
C SER A 389 -15.66 12.05 -15.36
N SER A 390 -15.57 11.15 -16.33
CA SER A 390 -16.73 10.57 -17.00
C SER A 390 -16.91 9.12 -16.59
N CYS A 391 -18.15 8.69 -16.31
CA CYS A 391 -18.43 7.28 -16.10
C CYS A 391 -18.18 6.49 -17.40
N GLY A 392 -17.39 5.42 -17.34
CA GLY A 392 -17.07 4.60 -18.51
C GLY A 392 -16.57 3.20 -18.16
N LEU A 393 -16.50 2.34 -19.17
CA LEU A 393 -15.86 1.02 -19.08
C LEU A 393 -14.34 1.19 -19.11
N ILE A 394 -13.62 0.58 -18.17
CA ILE A 394 -12.16 0.71 -18.12
C ILE A 394 -11.53 0.00 -19.34
N PRO A 395 -10.58 0.64 -20.08
CA PRO A 395 -9.94 0.01 -21.22
C PRO A 395 -9.22 -1.31 -20.85
N ASN A 396 -9.64 -2.41 -21.50
CA ASN A 396 -9.21 -3.79 -21.22
C ASN A 396 -9.66 -4.36 -19.85
N GLY A 397 -10.48 -3.64 -19.10
CA GLY A 397 -11.14 -4.13 -17.90
C GLY A 397 -12.56 -4.64 -18.17
N GLU A 398 -13.17 -5.26 -17.16
CA GLU A 398 -14.54 -5.77 -17.20
C GLU A 398 -15.54 -4.91 -16.42
N ARG A 399 -15.08 -3.89 -15.69
CA ARG A 399 -15.90 -3.04 -14.81
C ARG A 399 -16.02 -1.58 -15.28
N PHE A 400 -17.09 -0.93 -14.84
CA PHE A 400 -17.28 0.50 -14.99
C PHE A 400 -16.68 1.26 -13.81
N ALA A 401 -16.13 2.44 -14.09
CA ALA A 401 -15.54 3.35 -13.12
C ALA A 401 -15.74 4.81 -13.57
N CYS A 402 -15.41 5.74 -12.68
CA CYS A 402 -15.15 7.13 -13.03
C CYS A 402 -13.76 7.21 -13.68
N ILE A 403 -13.70 7.59 -14.95
CA ILE A 403 -12.48 7.65 -15.78
C ILE A 403 -12.31 9.10 -16.25
N SER A 404 -11.13 9.70 -16.08
CA SER A 404 -10.91 11.04 -16.63
C SER A 404 -10.63 11.01 -18.13
N ASN A 405 -10.84 12.17 -18.76
CA ASN A 405 -10.44 12.41 -20.14
C ASN A 405 -8.92 12.54 -20.32
N GLU A 406 -8.16 12.85 -19.26
CA GLU A 406 -6.69 12.93 -19.28
C GLU A 406 -6.01 11.56 -19.05
N ALA A 407 -6.74 10.56 -18.54
CA ALA A 407 -6.26 9.19 -18.27
C ALA A 407 -5.98 8.36 -19.55
N SER A 408 -5.69 9.04 -20.65
CA SER A 408 -5.25 8.53 -21.95
C SER A 408 -3.95 7.72 -21.84
N LEU A 409 -4.10 6.47 -21.39
CA LEU A 409 -3.28 5.33 -21.78
C LEU A 409 -1.76 5.61 -21.81
N ARG A 410 -1.19 6.05 -20.68
CA ARG A 410 0.11 5.49 -20.29
C ARG A 410 -0.12 3.98 -20.15
N THR A 411 0.09 3.26 -21.25
CA THR A 411 0.12 1.80 -21.26
C THR A 411 1.17 1.39 -20.24
N CYS A 412 0.74 0.66 -19.22
CA CYS A 412 1.66 0.01 -18.28
C CYS A 412 2.72 -0.74 -19.06
N ASN A 413 3.94 -0.76 -18.52
CA ASN A 413 5.02 -1.50 -19.15
C ASN A 413 4.58 -2.96 -19.30
N PRO A 414 4.46 -3.52 -20.53
CA PRO A 414 3.94 -4.87 -20.72
C PRO A 414 4.81 -5.95 -20.06
N ASN A 415 6.05 -5.61 -19.65
CA ASN A 415 6.95 -6.48 -18.90
C ASN A 415 6.58 -6.64 -17.40
N ASN A 416 5.30 -6.57 -17.05
CA ASN A 416 4.80 -7.01 -15.73
C ASN A 416 5.25 -8.45 -15.42
N GLN A 417 5.32 -9.32 -16.43
CA GLN A 417 5.87 -10.66 -16.25
C GLN A 417 7.34 -10.65 -15.80
N SER A 418 8.20 -9.81 -16.38
CA SER A 418 9.60 -9.69 -15.93
C SER A 418 9.74 -9.05 -14.54
N ARG A 419 8.79 -8.19 -14.12
CA ARG A 419 8.70 -7.71 -12.72
C ARG A 419 8.32 -8.84 -11.76
N LEU A 420 7.39 -9.73 -12.13
CA LEU A 420 7.03 -10.92 -11.35
C LEU A 420 8.18 -11.93 -11.30
N GLU A 421 8.85 -12.18 -12.42
CA GLU A 421 10.05 -13.02 -12.51
C GLU A 421 11.12 -12.48 -11.56
N TRP A 422 11.48 -11.20 -11.65
CA TRP A 422 12.43 -10.55 -10.73
C TRP A 422 12.00 -10.66 -9.24
N ALA A 423 10.74 -10.38 -8.92
CA ALA A 423 10.23 -10.50 -7.55
C ALA A 423 10.27 -11.96 -7.03
N SER A 424 10.12 -12.95 -7.93
CA SER A 424 10.25 -14.37 -7.61
C SER A 424 11.72 -14.83 -7.49
N GLU A 425 12.63 -14.26 -8.29
CA GLU A 425 14.07 -14.52 -8.22
C GLU A 425 14.67 -13.99 -6.92
N VAL A 426 14.28 -12.79 -6.48
CA VAL A 426 14.64 -12.23 -5.15
C VAL A 426 14.19 -13.16 -4.02
N ALA A 427 13.01 -13.79 -4.15
CA ALA A 427 12.55 -14.78 -3.19
C ALA A 427 13.37 -16.09 -3.22
N PHE A 428 13.88 -16.48 -4.39
CA PHE A 428 14.72 -17.67 -4.54
C PHE A 428 16.11 -17.48 -3.93
N ASP A 429 16.78 -16.37 -4.20
CA ASP A 429 18.10 -16.05 -3.61
C ASP A 429 18.06 -15.88 -2.09
N ALA A 430 16.98 -15.30 -1.55
CA ALA A 430 16.74 -15.26 -0.12
C ALA A 430 16.67 -16.68 0.50
N SER A 431 16.04 -17.65 -0.17
CA SER A 431 15.94 -19.02 0.35
C SER A 431 17.28 -19.78 0.29
N ASN A 432 18.06 -19.58 -0.78
CA ASN A 432 19.37 -20.21 -0.95
C ASN A 432 20.43 -19.68 0.03
N SER A 433 20.40 -18.39 0.33
CA SER A 433 21.33 -17.79 1.31
C SER A 433 21.11 -18.37 2.71
N CYS A 434 19.85 -18.56 3.15
CA CYS A 434 19.52 -19.28 4.39
C CYS A 434 19.96 -20.76 4.37
N ALA A 435 19.72 -21.48 3.27
CA ALA A 435 20.13 -22.89 3.13
C ALA A 435 21.66 -23.09 3.17
N SER A 436 22.42 -22.08 2.73
CA SER A 436 23.89 -22.10 2.74
C SER A 436 24.53 -21.92 4.12
N GLN A 437 23.77 -21.53 5.16
CA GLN A 437 24.23 -21.52 6.55
C GLN A 437 24.24 -22.92 7.22
N GLN A 438 24.42 -23.99 6.45
CA GLN A 438 24.99 -25.20 7.02
C GLN A 438 26.36 -24.87 7.61
N SER A 439 26.56 -25.23 8.87
CA SER A 439 27.71 -24.83 9.67
C SER A 439 29.02 -25.07 8.92
N SER A 440 29.75 -23.99 8.66
CA SER A 440 31.05 -24.09 8.00
C SER A 440 31.93 -25.05 8.80
N PRO A 441 32.66 -26.00 8.16
CA PRO A 441 33.47 -26.96 8.90
C PRO A 441 34.53 -26.28 9.79
N SER A 442 34.88 -25.02 9.50
CA SER A 442 35.65 -24.11 10.34
C SER A 442 35.06 -23.91 11.74
N MET A 443 33.75 -23.74 11.89
CA MET A 443 33.08 -23.63 13.20
C MET A 443 33.20 -24.95 13.99
N LEU A 444 32.96 -26.09 13.33
CA LEU A 444 33.06 -27.40 13.98
C LEU A 444 34.50 -27.67 14.45
N LEU A 445 35.50 -27.32 13.62
CA LEU A 445 36.93 -27.38 13.97
C LEU A 445 37.29 -26.44 15.12
N LEU A 446 36.70 -25.24 15.19
CA LEU A 446 36.92 -24.30 16.30
C LEU A 446 36.37 -24.86 17.63
N PHE A 447 35.17 -25.42 17.63
CA PHE A 447 34.60 -26.09 18.80
C PHE A 447 35.41 -27.34 19.19
N LEU A 448 35.88 -28.14 18.23
CA LEU A 448 36.74 -29.29 18.48
C LEU A 448 38.09 -28.86 19.11
N ALA A 449 38.71 -27.80 18.60
CA ALA A 449 39.95 -27.25 19.13
C ALA A 449 39.77 -26.70 20.56
N LEU A 450 38.68 -25.97 20.83
CA LEU A 450 38.35 -25.48 22.17
C LEU A 450 38.06 -26.64 23.15
N PHE A 451 37.44 -27.73 22.68
CA PHE A 451 37.21 -28.93 23.48
C PHE A 451 38.52 -29.66 23.81
N ILE A 452 39.41 -29.84 22.82
CA ILE A 452 40.76 -30.42 23.01
C ILE A 452 41.59 -29.57 24.00
N LEU A 453 41.53 -28.23 23.88
CA LEU A 453 42.18 -27.31 24.82
C LEU A 453 41.62 -27.44 26.25
N ARG A 454 40.31 -27.65 26.42
CA ARG A 454 39.69 -27.94 27.73
C ARG A 454 40.18 -29.28 28.31
N LEU A 455 40.24 -30.34 27.51
CA LEU A 455 40.72 -31.66 27.95
C LEU A 455 42.19 -31.61 28.39
N ASN A 456 43.06 -30.94 27.63
CA ASN A 456 44.46 -30.72 28.02
C ASN A 456 44.61 -29.92 29.32
N LYS A 457 43.69 -28.99 29.59
CA LYS A 457 43.69 -28.20 30.84
C LYS A 457 43.22 -29.02 32.06
N LEU A 458 42.40 -30.05 31.85
CA LEU A 458 41.99 -31.01 32.89
C LEU A 458 43.08 -32.05 33.17
N GLY A 459 43.76 -32.57 32.14
CA GLY A 459 44.85 -33.55 32.29
C GLY A 459 46.05 -33.04 33.10
N ARG A 460 46.32 -31.72 33.09
CA ARG A 460 47.43 -31.11 33.85
C ARG A 460 47.19 -30.95 35.36
N LYS A 461 46.02 -31.32 35.90
CA LYS A 461 45.74 -31.17 37.34
C LYS A 461 46.13 -32.37 38.22
N ASN A 462 46.57 -33.48 37.64
CA ASN A 462 46.83 -34.74 38.36
C ASN A 462 48.33 -35.06 38.59
N SER A 463 49.25 -34.10 38.44
CA SER A 463 50.70 -34.33 38.62
C SER A 463 51.34 -33.56 39.79
N ILE A 464 50.57 -33.16 40.80
CA ILE A 464 51.07 -32.51 42.02
C ILE A 464 50.45 -33.16 43.26
N ILE A 465 50.71 -34.46 43.42
CA ILE A 465 50.70 -35.18 44.71
C ILE A 465 51.82 -36.22 44.64
N ASN A 466 53.01 -35.87 45.14
CA ASN A 466 54.07 -36.74 45.66
C ASN A 466 55.35 -35.92 45.92
N GLU A 467 55.33 -35.13 46.99
CA GLU A 467 56.44 -34.90 47.93
C GLU A 467 55.86 -34.26 49.21
#